data_AF-A0A1Q5UPX2-F1
#
_entry.id   AF-A0A1Q5UPX2-F1
#
_cell.length_a   1.000
_cell.length_b   1.000
_cell.length_c   1.000
_cell.angle_alpha   90.00
_cell.angle_beta   90.00
_cell.angle_gamma   90.00
#
_symmetry.space_group_name_H-M   'P 1'
#
loop_
_entity.id
_entity.type
_entity.pdbx_description
1 polymer ?
#
loop_
_entity_poly.entity_id
_entity_poly.type
_entity_poly.pdbx_seq_one_letter_code
_entity_poly.pdbx_strand_id
1 'polypeptide(L)' 'MPGQEGIPSVFSPMARTLNDLTYFTKAIVGMQPWKYDYTVHPISWRKELEDEAKSKSLRIGLMSTD' A
#
# COMPACT_ATOMS: atom_id res chain seq x y z
N MET A 1 -17.13 0.66 4.77
CA MET A 1 -18.08 0.51 5.90
C MET A 1 -19.41 1.10 5.45
N PRO A 2 -20.55 0.40 5.60
CA PRO A 2 -21.84 0.95 5.17
C PRO A 2 -22.05 2.34 5.77
N GLY A 3 -22.33 3.34 4.93
CA GLY A 3 -22.49 4.73 5.35
C GLY A 3 -21.22 5.60 5.30
N GLN A 4 -20.06 5.07 4.89
CA GLN A 4 -18.80 5.82 4.74
C GLN A 4 -18.22 5.68 3.32
N GLU A 5 -19.04 5.96 2.30
CA GLU A 5 -18.67 5.85 0.87
C GLU A 5 -17.83 7.05 0.38
N GLY A 6 -17.99 8.23 0.98
CA GLY A 6 -17.35 9.47 0.50
C GLY A 6 -15.86 9.60 0.83
N ILE A 7 -15.40 8.94 1.90
CA ILE A 7 -13.99 8.89 2.30
C ILE A 7 -13.70 7.44 2.72
N PRO A 8 -13.08 6.62 1.85
CA PRO A 8 -12.87 5.21 2.13
C PRO A 8 -11.94 5.01 3.33
N SER A 9 -12.28 4.06 4.19
CA SER A 9 -11.43 3.67 5.31
C SER A 9 -10.15 3.01 4.81
N VAL A 10 -9.01 3.34 5.42
CA VAL A 10 -7.71 2.73 5.11
C VAL A 10 -7.28 1.85 6.27
N PHE A 11 -6.78 0.65 5.95
CA PHE A 11 -6.30 -0.32 6.92
C PHE A 11 -4.85 -0.68 6.62
N SER A 12 -4.00 -0.70 7.65
CA SER A 12 -2.58 -1.06 7.56
C SER A 12 -2.12 -1.65 8.89
N PRO A 13 -1.21 -2.65 8.90
CA PRO A 13 -0.63 -3.16 10.13
C PRO A 13 0.27 -2.11 10.82
N MET A 14 0.42 -2.22 12.13
CA MET A 14 1.51 -1.57 12.87
C MET A 14 2.61 -2.60 13.12
N ALA A 15 3.86 -2.26 12.79
CA ALA A 15 4.99 -3.15 12.98
C ALA A 15 6.26 -2.39 13.41
N ARG A 16 7.27 -3.13 13.89
CA ARG A 16 8.51 -2.56 14.42
C ARG A 16 9.53 -2.19 13.35
N THR A 17 9.43 -2.80 12.18
CA THR A 17 10.37 -2.55 11.07
C THR A 17 9.61 -2.33 9.76
N LEU A 18 10.24 -1.59 8.85
CA LEU A 18 9.71 -1.43 7.50
C LEU A 18 9.58 -2.78 6.77
N ASN A 19 10.53 -3.69 7.00
CA ASN A 19 10.51 -5.03 6.40
C ASN A 19 9.27 -5.83 6.82
N ASP A 20 8.84 -5.72 8.09
CA ASP A 20 7.63 -6.38 8.57
C ASP A 20 6.37 -5.80 7.91
N LEU A 21 6.30 -4.47 7.75
CA LEU A 21 5.21 -3.79 7.04
C LEU A 21 5.16 -4.24 5.57
N THR A 22 6.31 -4.30 4.91
CA THR A 22 6.44 -4.77 3.52
C THR A 22 5.99 -6.22 3.40
N TYR A 23 6.43 -7.10 4.31
CA TYR A 23 6.06 -8.52 4.31
C TYR A 23 4.56 -8.71 4.44
N PHE A 24 3.93 -8.09 5.44
CA PHE A 24 2.50 -8.21 5.67
C PHE A 24 1.69 -7.67 4.49
N THR A 25 2.02 -6.46 4.02
CA THR A 25 1.30 -5.81 2.92
C THR A 25 1.40 -6.64 1.64
N LYS A 26 2.58 -7.18 1.34
CA LYS A 26 2.80 -8.04 0.17
C LYS A 26 2.03 -9.35 0.25
N ALA A 27 1.95 -9.96 1.44
CA ALA A 27 1.15 -11.17 1.66
C ALA A 27 -0.34 -10.92 1.39
N ILE A 28 -0.91 -9.84 1.94
CA ILE A 28 -2.31 -9.46 1.72
C ILE A 28 -2.60 -9.18 0.25
N VAL A 29 -1.76 -8.37 -0.41
CA VAL A 29 -1.92 -8.10 -1.85
C VAL A 29 -1.83 -9.38 -2.68
N GLY A 30 -0.95 -10.31 -2.29
CA GLY A 30 -0.80 -11.62 -2.93
C GLY A 30 -2.05 -12.52 -2.84
N MET A 31 -2.90 -12.32 -1.83
CA MET A 31 -4.19 -13.01 -1.70
C MET A 31 -5.26 -12.49 -2.68
N GLN A 32 -4.99 -11.39 -3.39
CA GLN A 32 -5.89 -10.78 -4.37
C GLN A 32 -7.25 -10.37 -3.78
N PRO A 33 -7.27 -9.44 -2.81
CA PRO A 33 -8.48 -9.06 -2.07
C PRO A 33 -9.66 -8.62 -2.92
N TRP A 34 -9.38 -8.00 -4.06
CA TRP A 34 -10.37 -7.58 -5.05
C TRP A 34 -11.23 -8.72 -5.62
N LYS A 35 -10.86 -9.98 -5.41
CA LYS A 35 -11.68 -11.14 -5.81
C LYS A 35 -12.89 -11.37 -4.90
N TYR A 36 -12.86 -10.89 -3.67
CA TYR A 36 -13.92 -11.06 -2.68
C TYR A 36 -14.49 -9.74 -2.15
N ASP A 37 -13.77 -8.63 -2.30
CA ASP A 37 -14.23 -7.28 -1.97
C ASP A 37 -14.06 -6.35 -3.18
N TYR A 38 -15.18 -5.94 -3.79
CA TYR A 38 -15.19 -5.08 -4.98
C TYR A 38 -14.76 -3.64 -4.70
N THR A 39 -14.69 -3.22 -3.42
CA THR A 39 -14.20 -1.89 -3.05
C THR A 39 -12.68 -1.79 -3.14
N VAL A 40 -11.99 -2.95 -3.21
CA VAL A 40 -10.53 -3.02 -3.32
C VAL A 40 -10.10 -3.00 -4.77
N HIS A 41 -9.13 -2.15 -5.07
CA HIS A 41 -8.60 -2.00 -6.42
C HIS A 41 -7.73 -3.20 -6.81
N PRO A 42 -7.80 -3.69 -8.07
CA PRO A 42 -7.05 -4.86 -8.54
C PRO A 42 -5.59 -4.52 -8.86
N ILE A 43 -4.83 -4.13 -7.84
CA ILE A 43 -3.42 -3.73 -7.96
C ILE A 43 -2.55 -4.81 -7.33
N SER A 44 -1.80 -5.52 -8.17
CA SER A 44 -0.83 -6.51 -7.71
C SER A 44 0.47 -5.87 -7.19
N TRP A 45 1.22 -6.63 -6.40
CA TRP A 45 2.56 -6.23 -5.97
C TRP A 45 3.52 -6.25 -7.16
N ARG A 46 4.05 -5.08 -7.54
CA ARG A 46 4.94 -4.90 -8.68
C ARG A 46 6.39 -4.89 -8.19
N LYS A 47 7.03 -6.07 -8.15
CA LYS A 47 8.40 -6.24 -7.63
C LYS A 47 9.42 -5.42 -8.41
N GLU A 48 9.32 -5.39 -9.73
CA GLU A 48 10.16 -4.54 -10.59
C GLU A 48 10.15 -3.06 -10.19
N LEU A 49 9.00 -2.49 -9.81
CA LEU A 49 8.93 -1.10 -9.36
C LEU A 49 9.55 -0.91 -7.96
N GLU A 50 9.40 -1.89 -7.08
CA GLU A 50 10.03 -1.89 -5.76
C GLU A 50 11.56 -1.89 -5.89
N ASP A 51 12.09 -2.71 -6.79
CA ASP A 51 13.54 -2.83 -7.02
C ASP A 51 14.10 -1.63 -7.79
N GLU A 52 13.36 -1.05 -8.75
CA GLU A 52 13.72 0.23 -9.38
C GLU A 52 13.78 1.35 -8.35
N ALA A 53 12.80 1.44 -7.45
CA ALA A 53 12.75 2.49 -6.43
C ALA A 53 13.93 2.45 -5.45
N LYS A 54 14.52 1.26 -5.18
CA LYS A 54 15.71 1.12 -4.33
C LYS A 54 16.99 1.64 -4.97
N SER A 55 17.05 1.67 -6.31
CA SER A 55 18.27 2.02 -7.05
C SER A 55 18.21 3.44 -7.63
N LYS A 56 17.01 3.95 -7.90
CA LYS A 56 16.78 5.23 -8.52
C LYS A 56 16.90 6.40 -7.53
N SER A 57 17.48 7.51 -7.98
CA SER A 57 17.42 8.77 -7.26
C SER A 57 15.97 9.30 -7.25
N LEU A 58 15.38 9.40 -6.06
CA LEU A 58 14.01 9.87 -5.89
C LEU A 58 13.97 11.40 -5.76
N ARG A 59 12.95 12.02 -6.35
CA ARG A 59 12.66 13.45 -6.14
C ARG A 59 11.77 13.57 -4.91
N ILE A 60 12.31 14.12 -3.82
CA ILE A 60 11.61 14.25 -2.53
C ILE A 60 11.13 15.69 -2.37
N GLY A 61 9.81 15.89 -2.35
CA GLY A 61 9.20 17.18 -2.01
C GLY A 61 9.08 17.31 -0.50
N LEU A 62 9.52 18.44 0.06
CA LEU A 62 9.36 18.79 1.47
C LEU A 62 8.34 19.92 1.59
N MET A 63 7.26 19.66 2.33
CA MET A 63 6.24 20.65 2.66
C MET A 63 6.42 20.99 4.15
N SER A 64 6.93 22.18 4.44
CA SER A 64 7.30 22.58 5.82
C SER A 64 6.12 23.08 6.65
N THR A 65 5.08 23.58 5.98
CA THR A 65 3.80 24.01 6.58
C THR A 65 2.68 23.45 5.72
N ASP A 66 1.51 23.27 6.32
CA ASP A 66 0.28 22.98 5.57
C ASP A 66 -0.11 24.10 4.61
#